data_AF-A0AAW9LI15-F1
#
_entry.id   AF-A0AAW9LI15-F1
#
_cell.length_a   1.000
_cell.length_b   1.000
_cell.length_c   1.000
_cell.angle_alpha   90.00
_cell.angle_beta   90.00
_cell.angle_gamma   90.00
#
_symmetry.space_group_name_H-M   'P 1'
#
loop_
_entity.id
_entity.type
_entity.pdbx_description
1 polymer ?
#
loop_
_entity_poly.entity_id
_entity_poly.type
_entity_poly.pdbx_seq_one_letter_code
_entity_poly.pdbx_strand_id
1 'polypeptide(L)'
;MKIIGYIAIAIGLIFAVSALFMDVTVATSGGYRVNNLGLMSSRQNYMIFGGFVAIAGIIIALVGDKLKGSGTSVKCPYCAELINPEAVKCKHCGSDVTPLKTIVNTDDAGDSDRLADVNVKLIAGIVLAVFAAIIGAIMFYRQ
;
A
#
# COMPACT_ATOMS: atom_id res chain seq x y z
N MET A 1 5.39 2.88 -4.22
CA MET A 1 4.69 1.58 -4.13
C MET A 1 4.27 1.30 -2.70
N LYS A 2 5.09 1.62 -1.69
CA LYS A 2 4.78 1.42 -0.27
C LYS A 2 3.47 2.04 0.21
N ILE A 3 3.13 3.25 -0.25
CA ILE A 3 1.88 3.94 0.09
C ILE A 3 0.66 3.10 -0.30
N ILE A 4 0.66 2.54 -1.52
CA ILE A 4 -0.42 1.67 -2.01
C ILE A 4 -0.50 0.40 -1.14
N GLY A 5 0.66 -0.14 -0.74
CA GLY A 5 0.74 -1.25 0.19
C GLY A 5 0.11 -0.95 1.55
N TYR A 6 0.45 0.19 2.18
CA TYR A 6 -0.13 0.58 3.47
C TYR A 6 -1.64 0.83 3.39
N ILE A 7 -2.13 1.44 2.30
CA ILE A 7 -3.56 1.63 2.08
C ILE A 7 -4.28 0.27 1.96
N ALA A 8 -3.71 -0.67 1.19
CA ALA A 8 -4.27 -2.02 1.08
C ALA A 8 -4.27 -2.76 2.43
N ILE A 9 -3.20 -2.63 3.23
CA ILE A 9 -3.16 -3.19 4.59
C ILE A 9 -4.29 -2.62 5.44
N ALA A 10 -4.47 -1.30 5.46
CA ALA A 10 -5.54 -0.66 6.21
C ALA A 10 -6.92 -1.17 5.80
N ILE A 11 -7.19 -1.27 4.49
CA ILE A 11 -8.45 -1.81 3.95
C ILE A 11 -8.64 -3.27 4.38
N GLY A 12 -7.61 -4.11 4.27
CA GLY A 12 -7.71 -5.52 4.68
C GLY A 12 -8.00 -5.69 6.17
N LEU A 13 -7.34 -4.89 7.01
CA LEU A 13 -7.55 -4.87 8.46
C LEU A 13 -8.96 -4.39 8.82
N ILE A 14 -9.47 -3.39 8.10
CA ILE A 14 -10.85 -2.90 8.23
C ILE A 14 -11.86 -4.03 7.98
N PHE A 15 -11.71 -4.77 6.89
CA PHE A 15 -12.58 -5.90 6.56
C PHE A 15 -12.51 -7.04 7.59
N ALA A 16 -11.32 -7.30 8.14
CA ALA A 16 -11.15 -8.30 9.19
C ALA A 16 -11.83 -7.86 10.50
N VAL A 17 -11.65 -6.61 10.91
CA VAL A 17 -12.25 -6.06 12.14
C VAL A 17 -13.78 -6.01 12.02
N SER A 18 -14.32 -5.53 10.90
CA SER A 18 -15.77 -5.50 10.70
C SER A 18 -16.39 -6.90 10.72
N ALA A 19 -15.70 -7.91 10.19
CA ALA A 19 -16.12 -9.31 10.29
C ALA A 19 -16.18 -9.81 11.74
N LEU A 20 -15.23 -9.43 12.60
CA LEU A 20 -15.24 -9.83 14.02
C LEU A 20 -16.47 -9.34 14.77
N PHE A 21 -17.01 -8.17 14.40
CA PHE A 21 -18.21 -7.58 15.02
C PHE A 21 -19.54 -8.00 14.37
N MET A 22 -19.51 -8.81 13.31
CA MET A 22 -20.73 -9.20 12.60
C MET A 22 -21.46 -10.30 13.38
N ASP A 23 -22.65 -10.04 13.95
CA ASP A 23 -23.44 -11.07 14.64
C ASP A 23 -23.84 -12.20 13.67
N VAL A 24 -23.63 -13.44 14.10
CA VAL A 24 -23.90 -14.66 13.32
C VAL A 24 -25.13 -15.40 13.82
N THR A 25 -25.84 -14.84 14.80
CA THR A 25 -26.98 -15.49 15.46
C THR A 25 -28.30 -14.89 15.03
N VAL A 26 -29.34 -15.73 14.97
CA VAL A 26 -30.74 -15.30 14.75
C VAL A 26 -31.62 -15.82 15.89
N ALA A 27 -32.64 -15.03 16.26
CA ALA A 27 -33.60 -15.43 17.29
C ALA A 27 -34.63 -16.40 16.70
N THR A 28 -34.90 -17.50 17.41
CA THR A 28 -35.94 -18.47 17.07
C THR A 28 -37.20 -18.21 17.89
N SER A 29 -38.35 -18.72 17.46
CA SER A 29 -39.65 -18.52 18.10
C SER A 29 -39.72 -18.96 19.57
N GLY A 30 -38.78 -19.79 20.04
CA GLY A 30 -38.65 -20.23 21.42
C GLY A 30 -37.75 -19.34 22.31
N GLY A 31 -37.30 -18.18 21.82
CA GLY A 31 -36.42 -17.27 22.57
C GLY A 31 -34.94 -17.65 22.58
N TYR A 32 -34.59 -18.81 22.03
CA TYR A 32 -33.20 -19.24 21.88
C TYR A 32 -32.55 -18.59 20.66
N ARG A 33 -31.27 -18.22 20.79
CA ARG A 33 -30.43 -17.78 19.67
C ARG A 33 -29.69 -18.97 19.11
N VAL A 34 -29.73 -19.14 17.80
CA VAL A 34 -28.99 -20.19 17.09
C VAL A 34 -28.02 -19.54 16.11
N ASN A 35 -26.85 -20.16 15.93
CA ASN A 35 -25.87 -19.71 14.95
C ASN A 35 -26.39 -20.02 13.54
N ASN A 36 -26.54 -18.99 12.74
CA ASN A 36 -26.90 -19.11 11.34
C ASN A 36 -25.66 -19.47 10.52
N LEU A 37 -25.66 -20.64 9.89
CA LEU A 37 -24.56 -21.14 9.06
C LEU A 37 -24.24 -20.19 7.89
N GLY A 38 -25.26 -19.58 7.30
CA GLY A 38 -25.08 -18.60 6.22
C GLY A 38 -24.44 -17.32 6.72
N LEU A 39 -24.88 -16.83 7.88
CA LEU A 39 -24.32 -15.62 8.50
C LEU A 39 -22.87 -15.87 8.98
N MET A 40 -22.57 -17.06 9.47
CA MET A 40 -21.21 -17.50 9.80
C MET A 40 -20.31 -17.59 8.55
N SER A 41 -20.84 -18.10 7.43
CA SER A 41 -20.14 -18.14 6.13
C SER A 41 -19.85 -16.74 5.59
N SER A 42 -20.82 -15.82 5.66
CA SER A 42 -20.59 -14.41 5.31
C SER A 42 -19.47 -13.79 6.14
N ARG A 43 -19.43 -14.04 7.46
CA ARG A 43 -18.36 -13.56 8.34
C ARG A 43 -17.00 -14.06 7.88
N GLN A 44 -16.93 -15.35 7.55
CA GLN A 44 -15.71 -15.99 7.08
C GLN A 44 -15.26 -15.43 5.73
N ASN A 45 -16.17 -15.16 4.80
CA ASN A 45 -15.84 -14.57 3.49
C ASN A 45 -15.21 -13.18 3.63
N TYR A 46 -15.75 -12.33 4.51
CA TYR A 46 -15.16 -11.01 4.78
C TYR A 46 -13.78 -11.13 5.45
N MET A 47 -13.60 -12.09 6.36
CA MET A 47 -12.31 -12.35 7.00
C MET A 47 -11.26 -12.86 6.00
N ILE A 48 -11.63 -13.78 5.10
CA ILE A 48 -10.75 -14.29 4.04
C ILE A 48 -10.36 -13.16 3.09
N PHE A 49 -11.33 -12.39 2.60
CA PHE A 49 -11.05 -11.27 1.69
C PHE A 49 -10.15 -10.22 2.35
N GLY A 50 -10.46 -9.80 3.58
CA GLY A 50 -9.63 -8.87 4.34
C GLY A 50 -8.20 -9.39 4.56
N GLY A 51 -8.06 -10.68 4.86
CA GLY A 51 -6.77 -11.34 5.00
C GLY A 51 -5.94 -11.31 3.71
N PHE A 52 -6.53 -11.68 2.57
CA PHE A 52 -5.84 -11.65 1.27
C PHE A 52 -5.39 -10.24 0.90
N VAL A 53 -6.26 -9.24 1.07
CA VAL A 53 -5.94 -7.84 0.77
C VAL A 53 -4.83 -7.32 1.69
N ALA A 54 -4.85 -7.66 2.98
CA ALA A 54 -3.80 -7.30 3.91
C ALA A 54 -2.45 -7.93 3.54
N ILE A 55 -2.43 -9.23 3.22
CA ILE A 55 -1.21 -9.95 2.80
C ILE A 55 -0.65 -9.34 1.51
N ALA A 56 -1.49 -9.09 0.51
CA ALA A 56 -1.07 -8.43 -0.73
C ALA A 56 -0.49 -7.03 -0.46
N GLY A 57 -1.13 -6.27 0.43
CA GLY A 57 -0.64 -4.96 0.87
C GLY A 57 0.74 -5.03 1.54
N ILE A 58 0.97 -6.03 2.40
CA ILE A 58 2.28 -6.28 3.03
C ILE A 58 3.34 -6.58 1.97
N ILE A 59 3.04 -7.46 1.00
CA ILE A 59 3.99 -7.81 -0.07
C ILE A 59 4.37 -6.57 -0.88
N ILE A 60 3.39 -5.74 -1.27
CA ILE A 60 3.62 -4.51 -2.03
C ILE A 60 4.42 -3.49 -1.21
N ALA A 61 4.17 -3.39 0.10
CA ALA A 61 4.90 -2.50 1.00
C ALA A 61 6.36 -2.94 1.21
N LEU A 62 6.64 -4.24 1.25
CA LEU A 62 7.99 -4.77 1.47
C LEU A 62 8.82 -4.84 0.18
N VAL A 63 8.20 -5.23 -0.95
CA VAL A 63 8.91 -5.51 -2.21
C VAL A 63 8.86 -4.34 -3.20
N GLY A 64 7.89 -3.44 -3.08
CA GLY A 64 7.59 -2.42 -4.09
C GLY A 64 8.72 -1.43 -4.39
N ASP A 65 9.64 -1.20 -3.46
CA ASP A 65 10.78 -0.31 -3.69
C ASP A 65 11.97 -1.02 -4.35
N LYS A 66 12.08 -2.35 -4.22
CA LYS A 66 13.11 -3.13 -4.91
C LYS A 66 12.85 -3.27 -6.42
N LEU A 67 11.61 -3.03 -6.86
CA LEU A 67 11.22 -3.08 -8.27
C LEU A 67 11.41 -1.76 -9.03
N LYS A 68 11.73 -0.65 -8.35
CA LYS A 68 12.05 0.65 -8.99
C LYS A 68 13.48 0.72 -9.55
N GLY A 69 14.26 -0.34 -9.40
CA GLY A 69 15.64 -0.43 -9.90
C GLY A 69 15.71 -1.12 -11.25
N SER A 70 15.56 -0.38 -12.34
CA SER A 70 16.26 -0.68 -13.59
C SER A 70 16.71 0.65 -14.16
N GLY A 71 18.00 0.94 -14.02
CA GLY A 71 18.62 2.15 -14.53
C GLY A 71 18.22 2.38 -15.98
N THR A 72 17.72 3.58 -16.26
CA THR A 72 17.57 4.09 -17.62
C THR A 72 18.96 4.05 -18.25
N SER A 73 19.22 2.99 -19.03
CA SER A 73 20.44 2.93 -19.83
C SER A 73 20.35 4.05 -20.85
N VAL A 74 21.28 5.00 -20.77
CA VAL A 74 21.30 6.17 -21.64
C VAL A 74 22.12 5.84 -22.89
N LYS A 75 21.75 6.40 -24.03
CA LYS A 75 22.53 6.23 -25.26
C LYS A 75 23.69 7.23 -25.25
N CYS A 76 24.87 6.76 -25.65
CA CYS A 76 26.01 7.63 -25.88
C CYS A 76 25.72 8.59 -27.05
N PRO A 77 25.91 9.92 -26.91
CA PRO A 77 25.62 10.88 -27.98
C PRO A 77 26.58 10.76 -29.18
N TYR A 78 27.72 10.10 -29.01
CA TYR A 78 28.76 9.99 -30.05
C TYR A 78 28.67 8.70 -30.87
N CYS A 79 28.22 7.59 -30.27
CA CYS A 79 28.20 6.28 -30.93
C CYS A 79 26.88 5.52 -30.79
N ALA A 80 25.88 6.11 -30.12
CA ALA A 80 24.55 5.54 -29.87
C ALA A 80 24.50 4.24 -29.04
N GLU A 81 25.63 3.77 -28.52
CA GLU A 81 25.71 2.59 -27.65
C GLU A 81 25.01 2.83 -26.30
N LEU A 82 24.39 1.78 -25.74
CA LEU A 82 23.78 1.82 -24.41
C LEU A 82 24.87 1.82 -23.33
N ILE A 83 24.93 2.90 -22.56
CA ILE A 83 25.88 3.10 -21.47
C ILE A 83 25.15 3.26 -20.13
N ASN A 84 25.85 2.96 -19.04
CA ASN A 84 25.31 3.17 -17.69
C ASN A 84 25.05 4.69 -17.48
N PRO A 85 23.92 5.11 -16.88
CA PRO A 85 23.65 6.52 -16.56
C PRO A 85 24.72 7.19 -15.68
N GLU A 86 25.54 6.39 -14.97
CA GLU A 86 26.69 6.87 -14.19
C GLU A 86 28.03 6.81 -14.96
N ALA A 87 28.03 6.46 -16.25
CA ALA A 87 29.25 6.41 -17.05
C ALA A 87 29.80 7.82 -17.31
N VAL A 88 31.08 8.02 -16.98
CA VAL A 88 31.85 9.23 -17.34
C VAL A 88 32.55 9.05 -18.68
N LYS A 89 32.77 7.80 -19.10
CA LYS A 89 33.44 7.45 -20.35
C LYS A 89 32.77 6.27 -21.04
N CYS A 90 32.58 6.37 -22.35
CA CYS A 90 32.01 5.29 -23.14
C CYS A 90 33.04 4.17 -23.40
N LYS A 91 32.69 2.91 -23.07
CA LYS A 91 33.54 1.74 -23.33
C LYS A 91 33.78 1.45 -24.81
N HIS A 92 32.88 1.91 -25.69
CA HIS A 92 32.90 1.54 -27.11
C HIS A 92 33.66 2.57 -27.96
N CYS A 93 33.39 3.86 -27.77
CA CYS A 93 34.03 4.92 -28.55
C CYS A 93 35.06 5.74 -27.77
N GLY A 94 35.18 5.52 -26.45
CA GLY A 94 36.15 6.24 -25.61
C GLY A 94 35.84 7.71 -25.38
N SER A 95 34.73 8.24 -25.90
CA SER A 95 34.30 9.62 -25.65
C SER A 95 33.89 9.82 -24.20
N ASP A 96 34.18 11.01 -23.69
CA ASP A 96 33.71 11.45 -22.38
C ASP A 96 32.22 11.82 -22.48
N VAL A 97 31.44 11.29 -21.55
CA VAL A 97 29.99 11.49 -21.48
C VAL A 97 29.62 12.07 -20.11
N THR A 98 28.71 13.03 -20.09
CA THR A 98 28.29 13.65 -18.84
C THR A 98 27.32 12.71 -18.10
N PRO A 99 27.63 12.25 -16.86
CA PRO A 99 26.75 11.36 -16.12
C PRO A 99 25.47 12.08 -15.69
N LEU A 100 24.31 11.44 -15.92
CA LEU A 100 23.00 12.04 -15.67
C LEU A 100 22.74 12.27 -14.17
N LYS A 101 23.36 11.46 -13.31
CA LYS A 101 23.25 11.58 -11.84
C LYS A 101 23.67 12.95 -11.31
N THR A 102 24.61 13.62 -12.00
CA THR A 102 25.08 14.95 -11.57
C THR A 102 24.07 16.05 -11.84
N ILE A 103 23.18 15.88 -12.83
CA ILE A 103 22.19 16.91 -13.22
C ILE A 103 21.01 16.94 -12.23
N VAL A 104 20.81 15.88 -11.45
CA VAL A 104 19.64 15.72 -10.56
C VAL A 104 19.99 15.97 -9.07
N ASN A 105 21.25 16.28 -8.75
CA ASN A 105 21.71 16.43 -7.36
C ASN A 105 21.58 17.84 -6.77
N THR A 106 21.09 18.82 -7.53
CA THR A 106 20.65 20.11 -6.96
C THR A 106 19.12 20.06 -6.82
N ASP A 107 18.67 19.67 -5.62
CA ASP A 107 17.65 20.38 -4.84
C ASP A 107 16.48 19.58 -4.21
N ASP A 108 16.31 18.26 -4.38
CA ASP A 108 15.05 17.61 -3.90
C ASP A 108 15.16 16.28 -3.13
N ALA A 109 16.31 15.95 -2.52
CA ALA A 109 16.46 14.71 -1.75
C ALA A 109 16.11 14.80 -0.25
N GLY A 110 15.81 16.00 0.28
CA GLY A 110 15.63 16.23 1.72
C GLY A 110 14.24 16.68 2.19
N ASP A 111 13.53 17.47 1.38
CA ASP A 111 12.25 18.10 1.76
C ASP A 111 11.02 17.38 1.19
N SER A 112 11.16 16.71 0.05
CA SER A 112 10.08 15.95 -0.60
C SER A 112 9.62 14.74 0.22
N ASP A 113 10.54 14.07 0.92
CA ASP A 113 10.22 12.91 1.78
C ASP A 113 9.45 13.30 3.05
N ARG A 114 9.71 14.48 3.62
CA ARG A 114 9.00 14.95 4.83
C ARG A 114 7.58 15.39 4.52
N LEU A 115 7.37 16.07 3.40
CA LEU A 115 6.04 16.48 2.95
C LEU A 115 5.18 15.25 2.56
N ALA A 116 5.82 14.22 2.00
CA ALA A 116 5.20 12.92 1.75
C ALA A 116 4.84 12.18 3.05
N ASP A 117 5.71 12.16 4.07
CA ASP A 117 5.46 11.50 5.36
C ASP A 117 4.30 12.15 6.13
N VAL A 118 4.19 13.49 6.10
CA VAL A 118 3.11 14.24 6.76
C VAL A 118 1.76 13.97 6.12
N ASN A 119 1.66 14.02 4.79
CA ASN A 119 0.41 13.67 4.10
C ASN A 119 0.05 12.19 4.28
N VAL A 120 1.03 11.29 4.38
CA VAL A 120 0.78 9.87 4.66
C VAL A 120 0.23 9.66 6.07
N LYS A 121 0.82 10.28 7.09
CA LYS A 121 0.29 10.22 8.47
C LYS A 121 -1.08 10.87 8.58
N LEU A 122 -1.32 11.96 7.85
CA LEU A 122 -2.60 12.65 7.82
C LEU A 122 -3.69 11.80 7.14
N ILE A 123 -3.42 11.23 5.96
CA ILE A 123 -4.36 10.36 5.24
C ILE A 123 -4.64 9.10 6.05
N ALA A 124 -3.61 8.46 6.60
CA ALA A 124 -3.77 7.30 7.46
C ALA A 124 -4.61 7.65 8.70
N GLY A 125 -4.34 8.80 9.32
CA GLY A 125 -5.10 9.32 10.46
C GLY A 125 -6.56 9.60 10.14
N ILE A 126 -6.86 10.22 8.98
CA ILE A 126 -8.23 10.47 8.52
C ILE A 126 -8.97 9.15 8.26
N VAL A 127 -8.33 8.19 7.58
CA VAL A 127 -8.92 6.86 7.35
C VAL A 127 -9.23 6.17 8.68
N LEU A 128 -8.31 6.22 9.65
CA LEU A 128 -8.50 5.66 10.99
C LEU A 128 -9.63 6.36 11.77
N ALA A 129 -9.71 7.69 11.70
CA ALA A 129 -10.72 8.48 12.39
C ALA A 129 -12.12 8.28 11.81
N VAL A 130 -12.27 8.32 10.49
CA VAL A 130 -13.54 8.03 9.80
C VAL A 130 -14.00 6.61 10.11
N PHE A 131 -13.08 5.65 10.15
CA PHE A 131 -13.40 4.28 10.47
C PHE A 131 -13.82 4.07 11.93
N ALA A 132 -13.12 4.72 12.88
CA ALA A 132 -13.53 4.72 14.29
C ALA A 132 -14.93 5.32 14.48
N ALA A 133 -15.27 6.37 13.72
CA ALA A 133 -16.61 6.94 13.71
C ALA A 133 -17.67 5.98 13.14
N ILE A 134 -17.36 5.26 12.04
CA ILE A 134 -18.26 4.26 11.44
C ILE A 134 -18.48 3.08 12.41
N ILE A 135 -17.43 2.55 13.03
CA ILE A 135 -17.55 1.50 14.04
C ILE A 135 -18.37 1.99 15.23
N GLY A 136 -18.07 3.19 15.74
CA GLY A 136 -18.81 3.79 16.85
C GLY A 136 -20.30 3.94 16.51
N ALA A 137 -20.62 4.38 15.30
CA ALA A 137 -22.00 4.47 14.82
C ALA A 137 -22.68 3.09 14.73
N ILE A 138 -22.01 2.07 14.19
CA ILE A 138 -22.55 0.70 14.13
C ILE A 138 -22.77 0.13 15.53
N MET A 139 -21.84 0.36 16.46
CA MET A 139 -21.98 -0.07 17.85
C MET A 139 -23.13 0.65 18.56
N PHE A 140 -23.26 1.96 18.34
CA PHE A 140 -24.32 2.78 18.93
C PHE A 140 -25.71 2.41 18.39
N TYR A 141 -25.83 2.12 17.08
CA TYR A 141 -27.08 1.67 16.48
C TYR A 141 -27.47 0.23 16.84
N ARG A 142 -26.56 -0.53 17.46
CA ARG A 142 -26.80 -1.92 17.90
C ARG A 142 -27.07 -2.06 19.40
N GLN A 143 -26.87 -1.01 20.19
CA GLN A 143 -27.38 -0.92 21.57
C GLN A 143 -28.87 -0.58 21.55
#